data_AF-A0A2J6X4W4-F1
#
_entry.id   AF-A0A2J6X4W4-F1
#
_cell.length_a   1.000
_cell.length_b   1.000
_cell.length_c   1.000
_cell.angle_alpha   90.00
_cell.angle_beta   90.00
_cell.angle_gamma   90.00
#
_symmetry.space_group_name_H-M   'P 1'
#
loop_
_entity.id
_entity.type
_entity.pdbx_description
1 polymer ?
#
loop_
_entity_poly.entity_id
_entity_poly.type
_entity_poly.pdbx_seq_one_letter_code
_entity_poly.pdbx_strand_id
1 'polypeptide(L)' 'APAYLKPGGAILLEIGAWQAEAVVHLINQAFLHAEVGVQRDLTGRDRVVWARNRDVIR' A
#
# COMPACT_ATOMS: atom_id res chain seq x y z
N ALA A 1 -6.85 4.93 -9.53
CA ALA A 1 -5.37 4.91 -9.63
C ALA A 1 -4.83 4.94 -11.07
N PRO A 2 -5.20 5.92 -11.91
CA PRO A 2 -4.30 6.40 -12.98
C PRO A 2 -3.69 7.77 -12.67
N ALA A 3 -4.10 8.44 -11.56
CA ALA A 3 -3.70 9.82 -11.27
C ALA A 3 -2.27 9.98 -10.71
N TYR A 4 -1.67 8.94 -10.10
CA TYR A 4 -0.38 9.04 -9.41
C TYR A 4 0.60 7.89 -9.67
N LEU A 5 0.10 6.72 -10.10
CA LEU A 5 0.92 5.54 -10.41
C LEU A 5 0.60 5.07 -11.84
N LYS A 6 1.64 4.61 -12.53
CA LYS A 6 1.49 3.91 -13.82
C LYS A 6 0.65 2.63 -13.63
N PRO A 7 0.04 2.09 -14.70
CA PRO A 7 -0.47 0.71 -14.67
C PRO A 7 0.59 -0.26 -14.14
N GLY A 8 0.18 -1.19 -13.28
CA GLY A 8 1.07 -2.12 -12.57
C GLY A 8 1.99 -1.50 -11.51
N GLY A 9 2.01 -0.17 -11.37
CA GLY A 9 2.88 0.54 -10.44
C GLY A 9 2.54 0.28 -8.97
N ALA A 10 3.56 0.41 -8.11
CA ALA A 10 3.44 0.18 -6.68
C ALA A 10 4.03 1.34 -5.87
N ILE A 11 3.54 1.50 -4.65
CA ILE A 11 4.09 2.36 -3.62
C ILE A 11 4.37 1.52 -2.37
N LEU A 12 5.50 1.80 -1.71
CA LEU A 12 5.90 1.18 -0.46
C LEU A 12 6.24 2.29 0.51
N LEU A 13 5.68 2.23 1.71
CA LEU A 13 5.84 3.25 2.74
C LEU A 13 6.41 2.59 4.00
N GLU A 14 7.56 3.08 4.46
CA GLU A 14 8.05 2.74 5.80
C GLU A 14 7.13 3.38 6.85
N ILE A 15 6.86 2.62 7.92
CA ILE A 15 5.97 3.04 9.00
C ILE A 15 6.55 2.76 10.39
N GLY A 16 6.11 3.53 11.37
CA GLY A 16 6.15 3.18 12.78
C GLY A 16 5.40 1.87 13.07
N ALA A 17 5.83 1.12 14.08
CA ALA A 17 5.36 -0.25 14.35
C ALA A 17 3.84 -0.38 14.59
N TRP A 18 3.16 0.73 14.89
CA TRP A 18 1.73 0.79 15.20
C TRP A 18 0.91 1.57 14.16
N GLN A 19 1.54 2.00 13.07
CA GLN A 19 0.89 2.88 12.09
C GLN A 19 0.24 2.12 10.92
N ALA A 20 0.34 0.79 10.89
CA ALA A 20 -0.12 -0.04 9.77
C ALA A 20 -1.60 0.19 9.45
N GLU A 21 -2.48 0.10 10.45
CA GLU A 21 -3.92 0.28 10.27
C GLU A 21 -4.27 1.65 9.70
N ALA A 22 -3.71 2.72 10.29
CA ALA A 22 -3.97 4.09 9.86
C ALA A 22 -3.49 4.33 8.42
N VAL A 23 -2.32 3.80 8.04
CA VAL A 23 -1.78 3.97 6.69
C VAL A 23 -2.54 3.11 5.67
N VAL A 24 -2.95 1.89 6.02
CA VAL A 24 -3.82 1.06 5.18
C VAL A 24 -5.16 1.78 4.93
N HIS A 25 -5.73 2.42 5.94
CA HIS A 25 -6.95 3.22 5.77
C HIS A 25 -6.77 4.35 4.74
N LEU A 26 -5.68 5.11 4.83
CA LEU A 26 -5.36 6.18 3.87
C LEU A 26 -5.13 5.63 2.46
N ILE A 27 -4.41 4.52 2.32
CA ILE A 27 -4.16 3.86 1.03
C ILE A 27 -5.48 3.43 0.38
N ASN A 28 -6.40 2.83 1.13
CA ASN A 28 -7.70 2.40 0.60
C ASN A 28 -8.55 3.58 0.10
N GLN A 29 -8.45 4.74 0.75
CA GLN A 29 -9.12 5.97 0.31
C GLN A 29 -8.49 6.55 -0.97
N ALA A 30 -7.15 6.55 -1.06
CA ALA A 30 -6.42 7.12 -2.19
C ALA A 30 -6.39 6.20 -3.44
N PHE A 31 -6.39 4.88 -3.23
CA PHE A 31 -6.18 3.87 -4.27
C PHE A 31 -7.29 2.81 -4.26
N LEU A 32 -8.52 3.21 -4.61
CA LEU A 32 -9.76 2.39 -4.55
C LEU A 32 -9.71 0.97 -5.15
N HIS A 33 -8.77 0.67 -6.05
CA HIS A 33 -8.65 -0.62 -6.73
C HIS A 33 -7.26 -1.25 -6.59
N ALA A 34 -6.42 -0.71 -5.70
CA ALA A 34 -5.12 -1.28 -5.44
C ALA A 34 -5.24 -2.53 -4.56
N GLU A 35 -4.34 -3.47 -4.80
CA GLU A 35 -4.03 -4.51 -3.83
C GLU A 35 -3.16 -3.91 -2.73
N VAL A 36 -3.46 -4.21 -1.47
CA VAL A 36 -2.81 -3.60 -0.30
C VAL A 36 -2.33 -4.69 0.65
N GLY A 37 -1.16 -4.50 1.25
CA GLY A 37 -0.65 -5.42 2.27
C GLY A 37 0.31 -4.76 3.25
N VAL A 38 0.60 -5.48 4.33
CA VAL A 38 1.55 -5.09 5.38
C VAL A 38 2.66 -6.14 5.45
N GLN A 39 3.91 -5.68 5.42
CA GLN A 39 5.09 -6.51 5.59
C GLN A 39 5.75 -6.21 6.92
N ARG A 40 6.14 -7.28 7.60
CA ARG A 40 6.83 -7.25 8.89
C ARG A 40 8.34 -7.30 8.72
N ASP A 41 9.05 -6.67 9.64
CA ASP A 41 10.49 -6.86 9.79
C ASP A 41 10.84 -8.23 10.38
N LEU A 42 12.14 -8.50 10.52
CA LEU A 42 12.65 -9.76 11.08
C LEU A 42 12.27 -9.98 12.55
N THR A 43 11.84 -8.93 13.26
CA THR A 43 11.35 -9.00 14.64
C THR A 43 9.84 -9.17 14.72
N GLY A 44 9.17 -9.30 13.57
CA GLY A 44 7.72 -9.51 13.47
C GLY A 44 6.90 -8.22 13.63
N ARG A 45 7.53 -7.04 13.61
CA ARG A 45 6.82 -5.77 13.71
C ARG A 45 6.43 -5.27 12.32
N ASP A 46 5.23 -4.74 12.20
CA ASP A 46 4.79 -4.12 10.95
C ASP A 46 5.72 -2.95 10.61
N ARG A 47 6.26 -2.94 9.39
CA ARG A 47 7.23 -1.92 8.96
C ARG A 47 7.00 -1.33 7.60
N VAL A 48 6.33 -2.05 6.71
CA VAL A 48 6.04 -1.55 5.38
C VAL A 48 4.57 -1.77 5.07
N VAL A 49 3.88 -0.70 4.69
CA VAL A 49 2.62 -0.81 3.95
C VAL A 49 2.93 -0.69 2.48
N TRP A 50 2.42 -1.61 1.67
CA TRP A 50 2.56 -1.56 0.22
C TRP A 50 1.20 -1.54 -0.45
N ALA A 51 1.12 -0.89 -1.61
CA ALA A 51 -0.04 -0.91 -2.48
C ALA A 51 0.39 -1.05 -3.93
N ARG A 52 -0.31 -1.89 -4.69
CA ARG A 52 -0.06 -2.10 -6.12
C ARG A 52 -1.32 -1.87 -6.92
N ASN A 53 -1.24 -0.99 -7.91
CA ASN A 53 -2.30 -0.79 -8.86
C ASN A 53 -2.43 -2.04 -9.73
N ARG A 54 -3.60 -2.68 -9.72
CA ARG A 54 -3.87 -3.74 -10.70
C ARG A 54 -3.99 -3.09 -12.08
N ASP A 55 -3.48 -3.75 -13.10
CA ASP A 55 -3.77 -3.37 -14.48
C ASP A 55 -5.27 -3.50 -14.70
N VAL A 56 -5.99 -2.39 -14.54
CA VAL A 56 -7.37 -2.28 -14.98
C VAL A 56 -7.28 -2.14 -16.49
N ILE A 57 -7.20 -3.29 -17.18
CA ILE A 57 -7.43 -3.35 -18.62
C ILE A 57 -8.77 -2.64 -18.86
N ARG A 58 -8.73 -1.53 -19.61
CA ARG A 58 -9.92 -0.81 -20.06
C ARG A 58 -10.39 -1.37 -21.39
#